data_AF-A0A7C6XTQ0-F1
#
_entry.id   AF-A0A7C6XTQ0-F1
#
_cell.length_a   1.000
_cell.length_b   1.000
_cell.length_c   1.000
_cell.angle_alpha   90.00
_cell.angle_beta   90.00
_cell.angle_gamma   90.00
#
_symmetry.space_group_name_H-M   'P 1'
#
loop_
_entity.id
_entity.type
_entity.pdbx_description
1 polymer ?
#
loop_
_entity_poly.entity_id
_entity_poly.type
_entity_poly.pdbx_seq_one_letter_code
_entity_poly.pdbx_strand_id
1 'polypeptide(L)' 'MKMSFTKHGGWGFDRKRLLQSHDVVFKAPVPEPTFGLPIGNGDTGCLIWTENERLRMRFNKT' A
#
# COMPACT_ATOMS: atom_id res chain seq x y z
N MET A 1 -1.00 6.85 -28.86
CA MET A 1 0.09 6.03 -28.29
C MET A 1 -0.28 4.57 -28.54
N LYS A 2 0.48 3.84 -29.37
CA LYS A 2 0.14 2.48 -29.84
C LYS A 2 0.81 1.47 -28.91
N MET A 3 0.03 0.72 -28.13
CA MET A 3 0.55 -0.35 -27.27
C MET A 3 0.68 -1.63 -28.11
N SER A 4 1.90 -2.15 -28.27
CA SER A 4 2.11 -3.50 -28.80
C SER A 4 2.47 -4.45 -27.66
N PHE A 5 1.76 -5.56 -27.56
CA PHE A 5 2.07 -6.63 -26.61
C PHE A 5 3.06 -7.60 -27.24
N THR A 6 4.34 -7.49 -26.90
CA THR A 6 5.34 -8.52 -27.22
C THR A 6 5.30 -9.64 -26.19
N LYS A 7 5.22 -10.87 -26.69
CA LYS A 7 5.09 -12.10 -25.90
C LYS A 7 6.46 -12.47 -25.31
N HIS A 8 6.71 -12.11 -24.06
CA HIS A 8 7.77 -12.73 -23.26
C HIS A 8 7.17 -13.83 -22.40
N GLY A 9 7.76 -15.03 -22.47
CA GLY A 9 7.34 -16.18 -21.67
C GLY A 9 7.54 -15.89 -20.19
N GLY A 10 6.43 -15.84 -19.45
CA GLY A 10 6.36 -15.36 -18.07
C GLY A 10 5.92 -13.89 -18.04
N TRP A 11 4.94 -13.56 -17.19
CA TRP A 11 4.32 -12.23 -17.09
C TRP A 11 5.39 -11.12 -17.15
N GLY A 12 5.53 -10.49 -18.33
CA GLY A 12 6.64 -9.63 -18.74
C GLY A 12 6.59 -8.24 -18.13
N PHE A 13 6.40 -8.19 -16.83
CA PHE A 13 6.37 -6.96 -16.06
C PHE A 13 7.78 -6.64 -15.56
N ASP A 14 8.27 -5.46 -15.92
CA ASP A 14 9.42 -4.88 -15.23
C ASP A 14 8.99 -4.56 -13.79
N ARG A 15 9.36 -5.47 -12.88
CA ARG A 15 9.05 -5.36 -11.45
C ARG A 15 9.64 -4.10 -10.84
N LYS A 16 10.84 -3.67 -11.23
CA LYS A 16 11.43 -2.43 -10.69
C LYS A 16 10.58 -1.23 -11.07
N ARG A 17 10.08 -1.20 -12.30
CA ARG A 17 9.20 -0.11 -12.78
C ARG A 17 7.81 -0.14 -12.15
N LEU A 18 7.26 -1.33 -11.89
CA LEU A 18 5.99 -1.49 -11.17
C LEU A 18 6.10 -1.06 -9.69
N LEU A 19 7.23 -1.38 -9.06
CA LEU A 19 7.56 -0.96 -7.70
C LEU A 19 8.03 0.51 -7.61
N GLN A 20 7.96 1.28 -8.69
CA GLN A 20 8.22 2.72 -8.65
C GLN A 20 6.93 3.54 -8.55
N SER A 21 5.75 2.92 -8.58
CA SER A 21 4.46 3.63 -8.72
C SER A 21 3.34 3.06 -7.84
N HIS A 22 3.70 2.61 -6.65
CA HIS A 22 2.78 1.94 -5.70
C HIS A 22 2.71 2.63 -4.33
N ASP A 23 3.18 3.87 -4.24
CA ASP A 23 3.08 4.64 -3.00
C ASP A 23 1.63 5.03 -2.77
N VAL A 24 1.11 4.68 -1.60
CA VAL A 24 -0.21 5.13 -1.13
C VAL A 24 0.01 6.40 -0.33
N VAL A 25 -0.40 7.54 -0.90
CA VAL A 25 -0.22 8.86 -0.29
C VAL A 25 -1.57 9.46 0.03
N PHE A 26 -1.81 9.71 1.32
CA PHE A 26 -2.96 10.49 1.77
C PHE A 26 -2.64 11.98 1.70
N LYS A 27 -3.47 12.75 0.99
CA LYS A 27 -3.33 14.21 0.88
C LYS A 27 -3.94 14.98 2.05
N ALA A 28 -4.53 14.26 3.00
CA ALA A 28 -5.11 14.78 4.23
C ALA A 28 -5.02 13.70 5.33
N PRO A 29 -5.05 14.08 6.62
CA PRO A 29 -5.15 13.13 7.72
C PRO A 29 -6.39 12.22 7.56
N VAL A 30 -6.21 10.92 7.82
CA VAL A 30 -7.28 9.93 7.78
C VAL A 30 -8.00 9.90 9.13
N PRO A 31 -9.27 10.34 9.25
CA PRO A 31 -9.93 10.52 10.55
C PRO A 31 -10.45 9.22 11.19
N GLU A 32 -10.63 8.16 10.39
CA GLU A 32 -11.26 6.91 10.83
C GLU A 32 -10.41 5.69 10.46
N PRO A 33 -10.40 4.63 11.30
CA PRO A 33 -9.59 3.42 11.05
C PRO A 33 -9.90 2.74 9.71
N THR A 34 -11.12 2.84 9.21
CA THR A 34 -11.58 2.20 7.96
C THR A 34 -10.75 2.61 6.74
N PHE A 35 -10.17 3.82 6.74
CA PHE A 35 -9.31 4.31 5.66
C PHE A 35 -7.82 4.27 6.02
N GLY A 36 -7.47 3.67 7.15
CA GLY A 36 -6.09 3.60 7.64
C GLY A 36 -5.20 2.74 6.75
N LEU A 37 -3.89 2.92 6.88
CA LEU A 37 -2.89 2.15 6.14
C LEU A 37 -2.61 0.82 6.86
N PRO A 38 -2.94 -0.33 6.26
CA PRO A 38 -2.56 -1.63 6.80
C PRO A 38 -1.11 -1.95 6.42
N ILE A 39 -0.31 -2.37 7.39
CA ILE A 39 1.03 -2.93 7.17
C ILE A 39 1.15 -4.26 7.94
N GLY A 40 1.98 -5.18 7.44
CA GLY A 40 2.19 -6.45 8.14
C GLY A 40 3.26 -7.30 7.47
N ASN A 41 3.74 -8.29 8.23
CA ASN A 41 4.75 -9.25 7.78
C ASN A 41 4.21 -10.69 7.68
N GLY A 42 2.90 -10.89 7.79
CA GLY A 42 2.24 -12.19 7.75
C GLY A 42 2.01 -12.85 9.12
N ASP A 43 2.67 -12.37 10.17
CA ASP A 43 2.48 -12.85 11.56
C ASP A 43 1.95 -11.72 12.48
N THR A 44 2.50 -10.51 12.30
CA THR A 44 2.08 -9.30 13.00
C THR A 44 1.55 -8.28 11.98
N GLY A 45 0.39 -7.69 12.29
CA GLY A 45 -0.22 -6.62 11.51
C GLY A 45 -0.32 -5.33 12.31
N CYS A 46 -0.30 -4.19 11.63
CA CYS A 46 -0.55 -2.88 12.20
C CYS A 46 -1.45 -2.06 11.27
N LEU A 47 -2.47 -1.43 11.85
CA LEU A 47 -3.29 -0.43 11.16
C LEU A 47 -2.89 0.96 11.66
N ILE A 48 -2.61 1.88 10.73
CA ILE A 48 -2.16 3.24 11.02
C ILE A 48 -3.20 4.25 10.51
N TRP A 49 -3.66 5.16 11.36
CA TRP A 49 -4.54 6.27 10.97
C TRP A 49 -4.32 7.49 11.87
N THR A 50 -5.03 8.59 11.61
CA THR A 50 -4.96 9.80 12.44
C THR A 50 -6.25 10.03 13.21
N GLU A 51 -6.19 10.56 14.42
CA GLU A 51 -7.38 10.90 15.21
C GLU A 51 -7.07 12.15 16.02
N ASN A 52 -7.85 13.22 15.85
CA ASN A 52 -7.76 14.45 16.65
C ASN A 52 -6.31 14.91 16.89
N GLU A 53 -5.53 15.03 15.81
CA GLU A 53 -4.10 15.44 15.79
C GLU A 53 -3.09 14.38 16.28
N ARG A 54 -3.50 13.14 16.48
CA ARG A 54 -2.62 12.05 16.91
C ARG A 54 -2.48 11.00 15.83
N LEU A 55 -1.30 10.41 15.72
CA LEU A 55 -1.09 9.17 14.98
C LEU A 55 -1.52 8.00 15.87
N ARG A 56 -2.45 7.20 15.37
CA ARG A 56 -2.93 5.98 16.03
C ARG A 56 -2.37 4.77 15.31
N MET A 57 -1.94 3.80 16.10
CA MET A 57 -1.44 2.51 15.62
C MET A 57 -2.12 1.41 16.41
N ARG A 58 -2.76 0.47 15.72
CA ARG A 58 -3.33 -0.73 16.33
C ARG A 58 -2.58 -1.95 15.84
N PHE A 59 -1.96 -2.67 16.76
CA PHE A 59 -1.23 -3.90 16.49
C PHE A 59 -2.11 -5.12 16.72
N ASN A 60 -2.02 -6.08 15.83
CA ASN A 60 -2.63 -7.40 15.97
C ASN A 60 -1.55 -8.46 15.73
N LYS A 61 -1.58 -9.54 16.50
CA LYS A 61 -0.70 -10.70 16.33
C LYS A 61 -1.53 -11.97 16.29
N THR A 62 -1.12 -12.91 15.45
CA THR A 62 -1.76 -14.22 15.34
C THR A 62 -1.20 -15.18 16.37
#